data_AF-A0A8B9V3R5-F1
#
_entry.id   AF-A0A8B9V3R5-F1
#
_cell.length_a   1.000
_cell.length_b   1.000
_cell.length_c   1.000
_cell.angle_alpha   90.00
_cell.angle_beta   90.00
_cell.angle_gamma   90.00
#
_symmetry.space_group_name_H-M   'P 1'
#
loop_
_entity.id
_entity.type
_entity.pdbx_description
1 polymer ?
#
loop_
_entity_poly.entity_id
_entity_poly.type
_entity_poly.pdbx_seq_one_letter_code
_entity_poly.pdbx_strand_id
1 'polypeptide(L)'
;MAGPAALLESLEHQAGALHTLRLVCRGREAATASAGSPGPAQYSPGGEMEVASLEQAWELEEERKALGKTPEEDEETGELTPLSPGEPRPHRLSQPGLVRNETLREMALRSKLSRVVDATSRLIEVEQTLLLPLIQQHPFPLHPKDSIEFRNICSRMALQREGQQFEKDLHEAHQCLKTIIEKLIWSLAVFPSEPYIPVRSALRQILQNLLAM
;
A
#
# COMPACT_ATOMS: atom_id res chain seq x y z
N MET A 1 11.98 -9.36 33.14
CA MET A 1 10.59 -9.08 32.71
C MET A 1 10.59 -7.92 31.74
N ALA A 2 9.63 -7.85 30.83
CA ALA A 2 9.43 -6.65 30.03
C ALA A 2 8.69 -5.60 30.89
N GLY A 3 9.07 -4.34 30.77
CA GLY A 3 8.42 -3.21 31.47
C GLY A 3 7.71 -2.28 30.48
N PRO A 4 7.14 -1.15 30.98
CA PRO A 4 6.41 -0.19 30.14
C PRO A 4 7.16 0.27 28.88
N ALA A 5 8.49 0.41 28.94
CA ALA A 5 9.31 0.79 27.78
C ALA A 5 9.17 -0.18 26.59
N ALA A 6 9.10 -1.49 26.83
CA ALA A 6 8.92 -2.49 25.78
C ALA A 6 7.50 -2.51 25.19
N LEU A 7 6.51 -1.98 25.93
CA LEU A 7 5.18 -1.75 25.39
C LEU A 7 5.14 -0.48 24.52
N LEU A 8 5.87 0.57 24.91
CA LEU A 8 5.98 1.79 24.10
C LEU A 8 6.72 1.50 22.78
N GLU A 9 7.79 0.69 22.81
CA GLU A 9 8.48 0.16 21.61
C GLU A 9 7.52 -0.64 20.71
N SER A 10 6.73 -1.55 21.28
CA SER A 10 5.65 -2.27 20.57
C SER A 10 4.68 -1.30 19.89
N LEU A 11 4.15 -0.34 20.65
CA LEU A 11 3.18 0.65 20.20
C LEU A 11 3.70 1.55 19.08
N GLU A 12 4.95 2.01 19.14
CA GLU A 12 5.57 2.81 18.07
C GLU A 12 5.67 2.00 16.77
N HIS A 13 6.07 0.74 16.85
CA HIS A 13 6.16 -0.14 15.68
C HIS A 13 4.78 -0.48 15.10
N GLN A 14 3.79 -0.78 15.94
CA GLN A 14 2.41 -1.00 15.52
C GLN A 14 1.78 0.26 14.92
N ALA A 15 2.03 1.45 15.48
CA ALA A 15 1.53 2.72 14.93
C ALA A 15 2.14 3.02 13.55
N GLY A 16 3.44 2.77 13.38
CA GLY A 16 4.10 2.82 12.07
C GLY A 16 3.48 1.83 11.08
N ALA A 17 3.24 0.59 11.49
CA ALA A 17 2.57 -0.42 10.67
C ALA A 17 1.14 0.02 10.26
N LEU A 18 0.36 0.56 11.20
CA LEU A 18 -1.01 1.04 10.96
C LEU A 18 -1.04 2.23 10.00
N HIS A 19 -0.09 3.16 10.10
CA HIS A 19 0.06 4.25 9.13
C HIS A 19 0.31 3.69 7.73
N THR A 20 1.27 2.78 7.58
CA THR A 20 1.58 2.10 6.33
C THR A 20 0.38 1.34 5.75
N LEU A 21 -0.33 0.57 6.58
CA LEU A 21 -1.56 -0.14 6.20
C LEU A 21 -2.65 0.81 5.66
N ARG A 22 -2.87 1.96 6.33
CA ARG A 22 -3.85 2.96 5.89
C ARG A 22 -3.47 3.63 4.56
N LEU A 23 -2.19 3.80 4.26
CA LEU A 23 -1.73 4.24 2.93
C LEU A 23 -2.02 3.17 1.86
N VAL A 24 -1.73 1.90 2.16
CA VAL A 24 -1.99 0.77 1.26
C VAL A 24 -3.48 0.62 0.94
N CYS A 25 -4.38 0.78 1.93
CA CYS A 25 -5.83 0.82 1.66
C CYS A 25 -6.18 1.93 0.66
N ARG A 26 -5.86 3.18 1.00
CA ARG A 26 -6.23 4.36 0.20
C ARG A 26 -5.71 4.30 -1.23
N GLY A 27 -4.49 3.79 -1.44
CA GLY A 27 -3.92 3.61 -2.77
C GLY A 27 -4.76 2.66 -3.64
N ARG A 28 -5.26 1.55 -3.07
CA ARG A 28 -6.14 0.60 -3.77
C ARG A 28 -7.53 1.19 -4.04
N GLU A 29 -8.07 1.94 -3.09
CA GLU A 29 -9.37 2.60 -3.26
C GLU A 29 -9.32 3.68 -4.37
N ALA A 30 -8.27 4.50 -4.38
CA ALA A 30 -8.02 5.47 -5.45
C ALA A 30 -7.86 4.81 -6.83
N ALA A 31 -7.18 3.66 -6.91
CA ALA A 31 -7.05 2.89 -8.14
C ALA A 31 -8.40 2.38 -8.68
N THR A 32 -9.33 1.98 -7.80
CA THR A 32 -10.71 1.63 -8.22
C THR A 32 -11.52 2.84 -8.67
N ALA A 33 -11.38 3.99 -8.01
CA ALA A 33 -12.10 5.21 -8.36
C ALA A 33 -11.62 5.85 -9.67
N SER A 34 -10.31 5.83 -9.94
CA SER A 34 -9.71 6.42 -11.15
C SER A 34 -10.12 5.75 -12.46
N ALA A 35 -10.72 4.55 -12.41
CA ALA A 35 -11.26 3.85 -13.57
C ALA A 35 -12.71 4.27 -13.92
N GLY A 36 -13.37 5.08 -13.09
CA GLY A 36 -14.81 5.35 -13.16
C GLY A 36 -15.22 6.80 -13.47
N SER A 37 -14.29 7.69 -13.84
CA SER A 37 -14.59 9.12 -14.01
C SER A 37 -14.43 9.60 -15.47
N PRO A 38 -15.52 9.71 -16.25
CA PRO A 38 -15.53 10.56 -17.43
C PRO A 38 -15.56 12.02 -16.98
N GLY A 39 -14.46 12.75 -17.19
CA GLY A 39 -14.39 14.17 -16.85
C GLY A 39 -15.45 14.99 -17.61
N PRO A 40 -16.12 15.97 -16.96
CA PRO A 40 -17.11 16.79 -17.64
C PRO A 40 -16.42 17.65 -18.72
N ALA A 41 -16.91 17.56 -19.95
CA ALA A 41 -16.35 18.30 -21.07
C ALA A 41 -16.47 19.81 -20.86
N GLN A 42 -15.34 20.51 -20.73
CA GLN A 42 -15.32 21.96 -20.65
C GLN A 42 -15.61 22.56 -22.02
N TYR A 43 -16.79 23.18 -22.17
CA TYR A 43 -17.13 24.06 -23.28
C TYR A 43 -17.29 25.49 -22.78
N SER A 44 -16.37 26.37 -23.19
CA SER A 44 -16.58 27.83 -23.27
C SER A 44 -15.58 28.42 -24.28
N PRO A 45 -16.04 29.04 -25.38
CA PRO A 45 -15.17 29.62 -26.39
C PRO A 45 -14.95 31.13 -26.19
N GLY A 46 -13.78 31.61 -26.60
CA GLY A 46 -13.53 33.04 -26.89
C GLY A 46 -12.97 33.87 -25.72
N GLY A 47 -11.75 34.35 -25.90
CA GLY A 47 -11.03 35.26 -24.99
C GLY A 47 -9.56 35.31 -25.42
N GLU A 48 -9.03 36.50 -25.72
CA GLU A 48 -7.79 36.65 -26.50
C GLU A 48 -6.57 37.07 -25.64
N MET A 49 -5.38 36.88 -26.25
CA MET A 49 -4.17 37.71 -26.11
C MET A 49 -3.18 37.46 -24.93
N GLU A 50 -1.98 36.96 -25.31
CA GLU A 50 -0.65 37.19 -24.70
C GLU A 50 -0.38 36.72 -23.23
N VAL A 51 0.87 36.56 -22.73
CA VAL A 51 2.26 36.78 -23.23
C VAL A 51 3.12 35.51 -22.98
N ALA A 52 4.36 35.49 -23.48
CA ALA A 52 5.45 34.52 -23.22
C ALA A 52 5.88 34.43 -21.72
N SER A 53 6.84 33.60 -21.27
CA SER A 53 7.83 32.72 -21.94
C SER A 53 8.29 31.56 -21.03
N LEU A 54 9.21 30.70 -21.52
CA LEU A 54 9.72 29.51 -20.81
C LEU A 54 11.11 29.72 -20.15
N GLU A 55 11.18 29.66 -18.82
CA GLU A 55 12.38 29.58 -17.96
C GLU A 55 11.95 29.00 -16.59
N GLN A 56 12.73 28.23 -15.80
CA GLN A 56 14.05 27.57 -15.92
C GLN A 56 13.86 26.09 -15.51
N ALA A 57 14.46 25.07 -16.14
CA ALA A 57 15.89 24.79 -16.31
C ALA A 57 16.60 24.36 -15.00
N TRP A 58 16.98 23.09 -14.93
CA TRP A 58 18.05 22.58 -14.07
C TRP A 58 19.14 21.99 -14.98
N GLU A 59 20.39 22.24 -14.64
CA GLU A 59 21.53 22.12 -15.54
C GLU A 59 22.09 20.70 -15.64
N LEU A 60 22.61 20.32 -16.82
CA LEU A 60 23.72 19.37 -16.93
C LEU A 60 24.49 19.51 -18.26
N GLU A 61 25.24 20.61 -18.41
CA GLU A 61 26.53 20.57 -19.11
C GLU A 61 27.57 19.90 -18.20
N GLU A 62 28.70 19.35 -18.64
CA GLU A 62 29.20 19.04 -20.00
C GLU A 62 29.81 17.60 -19.95
N GLU A 63 30.29 16.94 -21.00
CA GLU A 63 31.47 17.30 -21.79
C GLU A 63 31.43 16.57 -23.14
N ARG A 64 31.74 17.27 -24.24
CA ARG A 64 32.02 16.63 -25.54
C ARG A 64 33.51 16.53 -25.79
N LYS A 65 33.96 15.39 -26.32
CA LYS A 65 35.06 15.37 -27.29
C LYS A 65 34.84 14.38 -28.42
N ALA A 66 35.30 14.77 -29.60
CA ALA A 66 35.15 14.03 -30.85
C ALA A 66 36.52 13.59 -31.40
N LEU A 67 36.53 12.65 -32.36
CA LEU A 67 36.95 12.92 -33.75
C LEU A 67 37.23 11.63 -34.55
N GLY A 68 36.30 11.25 -35.43
CA GLY A 68 36.52 10.69 -36.77
C GLY A 68 37.25 9.35 -37.00
N LYS A 69 36.63 8.48 -37.82
CA LYS A 69 37.12 8.12 -39.17
C LYS A 69 36.09 7.32 -40.00
N THR A 70 36.32 7.30 -41.31
CA THR A 70 35.62 6.62 -42.43
C THR A 70 36.42 5.35 -42.84
N PRO A 71 36.10 4.60 -43.93
CA PRO A 71 34.93 4.58 -44.84
C PRO A 71 33.95 3.43 -44.48
N GLU A 72 33.25 2.59 -45.27
CA GLU A 72 33.17 2.18 -46.71
C GLU A 72 31.66 1.89 -47.01
N GLU A 73 31.02 2.46 -48.05
CA GLU A 73 30.87 1.97 -49.45
C GLU A 73 30.13 0.63 -49.64
N ASP A 74 28.87 0.69 -50.14
CA ASP A 74 28.38 -0.12 -51.28
C ASP A 74 27.13 0.55 -51.92
N GLU A 75 26.86 0.31 -53.21
CA GLU A 75 25.75 0.90 -53.98
C GLU A 75 24.84 -0.18 -54.62
N GLU A 76 23.51 -0.04 -54.53
CA GLU A 76 22.63 -0.57 -55.59
C GLU A 76 21.39 0.33 -55.83
N THR A 77 20.82 0.27 -57.03
CA THR A 77 20.03 1.33 -57.66
C THR A 77 18.61 0.88 -58.07
N GLY A 78 17.63 1.80 -58.08
CA GLY A 78 16.27 1.61 -58.64
C GLY A 78 15.19 2.22 -57.73
N GLU A 79 14.64 3.42 -57.92
CA GLU A 79 14.04 4.11 -59.09
C GLU A 79 12.50 3.96 -59.19
N LEU A 80 11.80 5.00 -58.69
CA LEU A 80 10.52 5.61 -59.15
C LEU A 80 9.19 4.80 -59.26
N THR A 81 8.29 5.03 -58.27
CA THR A 81 6.85 5.49 -58.38
C THR A 81 5.80 4.78 -59.30
N PRO A 82 4.48 5.11 -59.25
CA PRO A 82 3.65 5.78 -58.23
C PRO A 82 2.30 5.07 -57.87
N LEU A 83 1.65 5.54 -56.79
CA LEU A 83 0.19 5.62 -56.52
C LEU A 83 -0.76 4.41 -56.72
N SER A 84 -1.53 4.11 -55.66
CA SER A 84 -2.92 3.60 -55.79
C SER A 84 -3.78 4.06 -54.59
N PRO A 85 -5.00 4.58 -54.77
CA PRO A 85 -5.91 4.97 -53.68
C PRO A 85 -6.77 3.79 -53.19
N GLY A 86 -6.85 3.57 -51.88
CA GLY A 86 -7.47 2.36 -51.31
C GLY A 86 -7.95 2.47 -49.86
N GLU A 87 -8.87 3.40 -49.62
CA GLU A 87 -9.79 3.48 -48.45
C GLU A 87 -9.20 3.64 -47.03
N PRO A 88 -9.97 4.21 -46.07
CA PRO A 88 -9.49 4.41 -44.71
C PRO A 88 -9.49 3.09 -43.93
N ARG A 89 -8.35 2.72 -43.33
CA ARG A 89 -8.36 1.76 -42.21
C ARG A 89 -9.32 2.30 -41.15
N PRO A 90 -10.36 1.55 -40.72
CA PRO A 90 -11.20 2.01 -39.63
C PRO A 90 -10.33 2.18 -38.39
N HIS A 91 -10.30 3.39 -37.84
CA HIS A 91 -9.66 3.64 -36.56
C HIS A 91 -10.19 2.62 -35.57
N ARG A 92 -9.29 1.89 -34.89
CA ARG A 92 -9.69 1.01 -33.79
C ARG A 92 -10.32 1.90 -32.72
N LEU A 93 -11.66 1.93 -32.70
CA LEU A 93 -12.43 2.61 -31.68
C LEU A 93 -11.97 2.03 -30.34
N SER A 94 -11.22 2.83 -29.59
CA SER A 94 -10.80 2.53 -28.22
C SER A 94 -12.07 2.24 -27.44
N GLN A 95 -12.25 0.98 -27.02
CA GLN A 95 -13.52 0.52 -26.46
C GLN A 95 -13.92 1.43 -25.27
N PRO A 96 -15.18 1.92 -25.22
CA PRO A 96 -15.64 2.78 -24.13
C PRO A 96 -15.31 2.17 -22.77
N GLY A 97 -14.87 3.01 -21.83
CA GLY A 97 -14.21 2.60 -20.59
C GLY A 97 -14.90 1.43 -19.89
N LEU A 98 -14.31 0.24 -20.00
CA LEU A 98 -14.83 -0.97 -19.40
C LEU A 98 -14.57 -0.90 -17.90
N VAL A 99 -15.60 -0.52 -17.14
CA VAL A 99 -15.56 -0.46 -15.67
C VAL A 99 -15.05 -1.80 -15.13
N ARG A 100 -13.86 -1.79 -14.53
CA ARG A 100 -13.25 -2.99 -13.94
C ARG A 100 -14.05 -3.38 -12.70
N ASN A 101 -15.01 -4.27 -12.90
CA ASN A 101 -15.72 -4.93 -11.80
C ASN A 101 -14.69 -5.61 -10.89
N GLU A 102 -14.72 -5.27 -9.59
CA GLU A 102 -13.81 -5.84 -8.59
C GLU A 102 -14.07 -7.35 -8.50
N THR A 103 -13.05 -8.17 -8.74
CA THR A 103 -13.20 -9.63 -8.71
C THR A 103 -13.40 -10.10 -7.27
N LEU A 104 -14.04 -11.27 -7.08
CA LEU A 104 -14.19 -11.88 -5.75
C LEU A 104 -12.85 -12.03 -5.00
N ARG A 105 -11.73 -12.20 -5.73
CA ARG A 105 -10.38 -12.22 -5.19
C ARG A 105 -9.95 -10.85 -4.65
N GLU A 106 -10.16 -9.79 -5.42
CA GLU A 106 -9.84 -8.42 -5.01
C GLU A 106 -10.72 -7.99 -3.82
N MET A 107 -12.02 -8.26 -3.86
CA MET A 107 -12.94 -8.04 -2.74
C MET A 107 -12.50 -8.77 -1.45
N ALA A 108 -12.08 -10.04 -1.57
CA ALA A 108 -11.58 -10.82 -0.44
C ALA A 108 -10.26 -10.28 0.12
N LEU A 109 -9.35 -9.81 -0.75
CA LEU A 109 -8.11 -9.16 -0.34
C LEU A 109 -8.36 -7.81 0.34
N ARG A 110 -9.29 -7.00 -0.18
CA ARG A 110 -9.71 -5.72 0.41
C ARG A 110 -10.38 -5.92 1.78
N SER A 111 -11.28 -6.91 1.89
CA SER A 111 -11.88 -7.32 3.16
C SER A 111 -10.80 -7.74 4.17
N LYS A 112 -9.89 -8.65 3.80
CA LYS A 112 -8.79 -9.10 4.67
C LYS A 112 -7.88 -7.94 5.08
N LEU A 113 -7.55 -7.03 4.17
CA LEU A 113 -6.75 -5.84 4.47
C LEU A 113 -7.46 -4.93 5.48
N SER A 114 -8.76 -4.67 5.32
CA SER A 114 -9.56 -3.93 6.33
C SER A 114 -9.48 -4.61 7.68
N ARG A 115 -9.74 -5.93 7.76
CA ARG A 115 -9.67 -6.67 9.04
C ARG A 115 -8.30 -6.54 9.72
N VAL A 116 -7.20 -6.53 8.97
CA VAL A 116 -5.86 -6.29 9.52
C VAL A 116 -5.69 -4.85 10.01
N VAL A 117 -6.18 -3.85 9.28
CA VAL A 117 -6.16 -2.42 9.69
C VAL A 117 -6.99 -2.21 10.96
N ASP A 118 -8.20 -2.74 11.00
CA ASP A 118 -9.16 -2.61 12.09
C ASP A 118 -8.67 -3.34 13.35
N ALA A 119 -8.13 -4.56 13.19
CA ALA A 119 -7.53 -5.30 14.30
C ALA A 119 -6.27 -4.62 14.84
N THR A 120 -5.42 -4.05 13.98
CA THR A 120 -4.23 -3.28 14.41
C THR A 120 -4.65 -2.00 15.16
N SER A 121 -5.65 -1.27 14.65
CA SER A 121 -6.13 -0.05 15.30
C SER A 121 -6.73 -0.33 16.68
N ARG A 122 -7.49 -1.42 16.83
CA ARG A 122 -8.02 -1.87 18.12
C ARG A 122 -6.95 -2.44 19.05
N LEU A 123 -5.91 -3.08 18.51
CA LEU A 123 -4.80 -3.58 19.33
C LEU A 123 -4.04 -2.41 19.96
N ILE A 124 -3.70 -1.38 19.19
CA ILE A 124 -3.07 -0.15 19.68
C ILE A 124 -3.96 0.54 20.73
N GLU A 125 -5.27 0.64 20.48
CA GLU A 125 -6.23 1.20 21.44
C GLU A 125 -6.22 0.43 22.77
N VAL A 126 -6.28 -0.90 22.73
CA VAL A 126 -6.21 -1.76 23.92
C VAL A 126 -4.84 -1.69 24.61
N GLU A 127 -3.75 -1.65 23.85
CA GLU A 127 -2.39 -1.51 24.38
C GLU A 127 -2.19 -0.17 25.11
N GLN A 128 -2.69 0.94 24.54
CA GLN A 128 -2.61 2.27 25.14
C GLN A 128 -3.55 2.46 26.34
N THR A 129 -4.82 2.07 26.20
CA THR A 129 -5.86 2.41 27.20
C THR A 129 -5.99 1.41 28.34
N LEU A 130 -5.74 0.12 28.06
CA LEU A 130 -5.96 -0.97 29.03
C LEU A 130 -4.66 -1.67 29.45
N LEU A 131 -3.72 -1.91 28.53
CA LEU A 131 -2.52 -2.68 28.82
C LEU A 131 -1.43 -1.83 29.51
N LEU A 132 -1.24 -0.58 29.07
CA LEU A 132 -0.21 0.32 29.59
C LEU A 132 -0.38 0.64 31.09
N PRO A 133 -1.59 0.91 31.63
CA PRO A 133 -1.77 1.05 33.08
C PRO A 133 -1.45 -0.23 33.86
N LEU A 134 -1.73 -1.42 33.28
CA LEU A 134 -1.49 -2.69 33.96
C LEU A 134 -0.01 -3.07 33.99
N ILE A 135 0.75 -2.87 32.90
CA ILE A 135 2.19 -3.18 32.89
C ILE A 135 3.03 -2.21 33.75
N GLN A 136 2.50 -1.01 34.03
CA GLN A 136 3.09 -0.09 35.02
C GLN A 136 2.95 -0.60 36.45
N GLN A 137 1.84 -1.28 36.77
CA GLN A 137 1.61 -1.88 38.10
C GLN A 137 2.29 -3.25 38.24
N HIS A 138 2.22 -4.08 37.19
CA HIS A 138 2.62 -5.48 37.18
C HIS A 138 3.34 -5.81 35.86
N PRO A 139 4.68 -5.75 35.80
CA PRO A 139 5.45 -6.12 34.61
C PRO A 139 5.27 -7.60 34.22
N PHE A 140 4.91 -7.88 32.97
CA PHE A 140 4.72 -9.22 32.42
C PHE A 140 5.48 -9.40 31.09
N PRO A 141 5.61 -10.62 30.53
CA PRO A 141 6.33 -10.84 29.27
C PRO A 141 5.70 -10.11 28.08
N LEU A 142 6.55 -9.49 27.25
CA LEU A 142 6.17 -8.89 25.96
C LEU A 142 7.15 -9.34 24.88
N HIS A 143 6.70 -9.27 23.63
CA HIS A 143 7.46 -9.67 22.45
C HIS A 143 7.53 -8.55 21.41
N PRO A 144 8.17 -7.39 21.70
CA PRO A 144 8.24 -6.24 20.77
C PRO A 144 8.87 -6.59 19.41
N LYS A 145 9.70 -7.65 19.35
CA LYS A 145 10.23 -8.23 18.11
C LYS A 145 9.15 -8.61 17.10
N ASP A 146 8.00 -9.10 17.58
CA ASP A 146 6.89 -9.45 16.71
C ASP A 146 6.26 -8.19 16.08
N SER A 147 6.18 -7.09 16.83
CA SER A 147 5.69 -5.80 16.32
C SER A 147 6.68 -5.14 15.34
N ILE A 148 7.99 -5.35 15.53
CA ILE A 148 9.03 -5.00 14.55
C ILE A 148 8.82 -5.81 13.25
N GLU A 149 8.63 -7.12 13.36
CA GLU A 149 8.37 -8.01 12.23
C GLU A 149 7.10 -7.61 11.48
N PHE A 150 6.00 -7.38 12.20
CA PHE A 150 4.73 -6.88 11.65
C PHE A 150 4.91 -5.57 10.87
N ARG A 151 5.60 -4.58 11.45
CA ARG A 151 5.93 -3.32 10.78
C ARG A 151 6.77 -3.54 9.52
N ASN A 152 7.74 -4.46 9.56
CA ASN A 152 8.57 -4.79 8.41
C ASN A 152 7.76 -5.44 7.29
N ILE A 153 6.86 -6.39 7.61
CA ILE A 153 5.94 -7.00 6.62
C ILE A 153 5.03 -5.94 6.01
N CYS A 154 4.40 -5.08 6.81
CA CYS A 154 3.57 -3.97 6.29
C CYS A 154 4.37 -3.02 5.39
N SER A 155 5.65 -2.78 5.71
CA SER A 155 6.56 -1.96 4.90
C SER A 155 6.88 -2.61 3.56
N ARG A 156 7.18 -3.93 3.52
CA ARG A 156 7.35 -4.68 2.26
C ARG A 156 6.07 -4.67 1.42
N MET A 157 4.92 -4.86 2.07
CA MET A 157 3.61 -4.89 1.44
C MET A 157 3.27 -3.56 0.74
N ALA A 158 3.68 -2.42 1.30
CA ALA A 158 3.48 -1.11 0.70
C ALA A 158 4.34 -0.84 -0.55
N LEU A 159 5.41 -1.62 -0.76
CA LEU A 159 6.20 -1.59 -1.99
C LEU A 159 5.58 -2.49 -3.09
N GLN A 160 4.67 -3.41 -2.73
CA GLN A 160 4.00 -4.30 -3.69
C GLN A 160 2.80 -3.58 -4.32
N ARG A 161 2.91 -3.22 -5.60
CA ARG A 161 1.80 -2.62 -6.35
C ARG A 161 0.63 -3.62 -6.46
N GLU A 162 0.79 -4.72 -7.18
CA GLU A 162 -0.23 -5.76 -7.34
C GLU A 162 0.36 -7.18 -7.36
N GLY A 163 -0.50 -8.20 -7.25
CA GLY A 163 -0.16 -9.59 -7.56
C GLY A 163 0.19 -10.46 -6.34
N GLN A 164 0.64 -11.68 -6.62
CA GLN A 164 0.76 -12.75 -5.63
C GLN A 164 1.67 -12.41 -4.44
N GLN A 165 2.66 -11.52 -4.60
CA GLN A 165 3.53 -11.12 -3.50
C GLN A 165 2.80 -10.26 -2.45
N PHE A 166 1.96 -9.31 -2.88
CA PHE A 166 1.08 -8.57 -1.97
C PHE A 166 0.17 -9.51 -1.16
N GLU A 167 -0.33 -10.58 -1.77
CA GLU A 167 -1.21 -11.56 -1.11
C GLU A 167 -0.46 -12.39 -0.05
N LYS A 168 0.82 -12.70 -0.30
CA LYS A 168 1.72 -13.34 0.68
C LYS A 168 2.03 -12.40 1.84
N ASP A 169 2.48 -11.17 1.57
CA ASP A 169 2.77 -10.19 2.62
C ASP A 169 1.51 -9.87 3.47
N LEU A 170 0.32 -9.80 2.85
CA LEU A 170 -0.95 -9.67 3.58
C LEU A 170 -1.33 -10.93 4.38
N HIS A 171 -0.89 -12.11 3.97
CA HIS A 171 -1.03 -13.33 4.76
C HIS A 171 -0.06 -13.34 5.95
N GLU A 172 1.21 -13.02 5.73
CA GLU A 172 2.23 -12.92 6.77
C GLU A 172 1.85 -11.86 7.82
N ALA A 173 1.38 -10.68 7.41
CA ALA A 173 0.91 -9.63 8.31
C ALA A 173 -0.27 -10.12 9.18
N HIS A 174 -1.22 -10.85 8.60
CA HIS A 174 -2.35 -11.43 9.31
C HIS A 174 -1.93 -12.48 10.34
N GLN A 175 -1.00 -13.38 10.00
CA GLN A 175 -0.47 -14.39 10.95
C GLN A 175 0.42 -13.78 12.03
N CYS A 176 1.21 -12.76 11.69
CA CYS A 176 2.06 -12.03 12.65
C CYS A 176 1.19 -11.28 13.67
N LEU A 177 0.16 -10.53 13.21
CA LEU A 177 -0.80 -9.86 14.09
C LEU A 177 -1.57 -10.85 14.97
N LYS A 178 -2.04 -11.97 14.40
CA LYS A 178 -2.65 -13.08 15.17
C LYS A 178 -1.71 -13.56 16.28
N THR A 179 -0.44 -13.78 15.96
CA THR A 179 0.59 -14.26 16.89
C THR A 179 0.87 -13.27 18.03
N ILE A 180 0.90 -11.95 17.74
CA ILE A 180 1.02 -10.89 18.75
C ILE A 180 -0.16 -10.97 19.74
N ILE A 181 -1.39 -11.00 19.23
CA ILE A 181 -2.61 -11.02 20.05
C ILE A 181 -2.68 -12.30 20.88
N GLU A 182 -2.33 -13.46 20.31
CA GLU A 182 -2.26 -14.73 21.03
C GLU A 182 -1.21 -14.67 22.16
N LYS A 183 0.02 -14.22 21.90
CA LYS A 183 1.07 -14.10 22.92
C LYS A 183 0.70 -13.14 24.05
N LEU A 184 -0.02 -12.05 23.75
CA LEU A 184 -0.57 -11.15 24.77
C LEU A 184 -1.64 -11.87 25.62
N ILE A 185 -2.59 -12.57 25.01
CA ILE A 185 -3.61 -13.35 25.74
C ILE A 185 -2.95 -14.41 26.65
N TRP A 186 -1.94 -15.13 26.15
CA TRP A 186 -1.16 -16.10 26.94
C TRP A 186 -0.41 -15.45 28.11
N SER A 187 0.24 -14.31 27.87
CA SER A 187 0.98 -13.58 28.91
C SER A 187 0.05 -13.05 30.02
N LEU A 188 -1.16 -12.62 29.66
CA LEU A 188 -2.20 -12.20 30.61
C LEU A 188 -2.96 -13.37 31.25
N ALA A 189 -2.87 -14.60 30.72
CA ALA A 189 -3.57 -15.76 31.26
C ALA A 189 -3.07 -16.16 32.67
N VAL A 190 -1.80 -15.88 32.97
CA VAL A 190 -1.15 -16.15 34.27
C VAL A 190 -1.76 -15.33 35.41
N PHE A 191 -2.39 -14.19 35.11
CA PHE A 191 -2.96 -13.29 36.12
C PHE A 191 -4.47 -13.53 36.25
N PRO A 192 -4.97 -14.14 37.35
CA PRO A 192 -6.40 -14.43 37.47
C PRO A 192 -7.26 -13.17 37.66
N SER A 193 -6.70 -12.12 38.28
CA SER A 193 -7.42 -10.98 38.87
C SER A 193 -8.33 -10.19 37.91
N GLU A 194 -9.41 -9.66 38.47
CA GLU A 194 -10.41 -8.79 37.81
C GLU A 194 -9.88 -7.77 36.79
N PRO A 195 -8.84 -6.93 37.08
CA PRO A 195 -8.36 -5.94 36.11
C PRO A 195 -7.87 -6.53 34.77
N TYR A 196 -7.50 -7.82 34.73
CA TYR A 196 -7.09 -8.50 33.50
C TYR A 196 -8.26 -9.11 32.72
N ILE A 197 -9.48 -9.15 33.27
CA ILE A 197 -10.65 -9.71 32.58
C ILE A 197 -11.07 -8.85 31.37
N PRO A 198 -11.25 -7.51 31.47
CA PRO A 198 -11.61 -6.67 30.32
C PRO A 198 -10.58 -6.76 29.19
N VAL A 199 -9.29 -6.76 29.53
CA VAL A 199 -8.19 -6.74 28.54
C VAL A 199 -8.11 -8.07 27.78
N ARG A 200 -8.22 -9.20 28.48
CA ARG A 200 -8.27 -10.53 27.85
C ARG A 200 -9.52 -10.70 26.98
N SER A 201 -10.66 -10.13 27.38
CA SER A 201 -11.88 -10.13 26.55
C SER A 201 -11.73 -9.25 25.30
N ALA A 202 -11.15 -8.06 25.43
CA ALA A 202 -10.89 -7.17 24.29
C ALA A 202 -9.92 -7.80 23.27
N LEU A 203 -8.79 -8.36 23.73
CA LEU A 203 -7.84 -9.08 22.87
C LEU A 203 -8.48 -10.29 22.17
N ARG A 204 -9.33 -11.06 22.87
CA ARG A 204 -10.09 -12.17 22.26
C ARG A 204 -11.07 -11.66 21.19
N GLN A 205 -11.74 -10.53 21.42
CA GLN A 205 -12.63 -9.94 20.41
C GLN A 205 -11.86 -9.49 19.17
N ILE A 206 -10.68 -8.90 19.32
CA ILE A 206 -9.80 -8.52 18.20
C ILE A 206 -9.38 -9.78 17.43
N LEU A 207 -8.97 -10.84 18.13
CA LEU A 207 -8.60 -12.13 17.52
C LEU A 207 -9.77 -12.78 16.75
N GLN A 208 -10.97 -12.78 17.32
CA GLN A 208 -12.18 -13.28 16.65
C GLN A 208 -12.50 -12.46 15.39
N ASN A 209 -12.45 -11.13 15.47
CA ASN A 209 -12.72 -10.25 14.33
C ASN A 209 -11.66 -10.41 13.21
N LEU A 210 -10.40 -10.67 13.56
CA LEU A 210 -9.32 -10.95 12.61
C LEU A 210 -9.48 -12.31 11.90
N LEU A 211 -10.05 -13.31 12.60
CA LEU A 211 -10.25 -14.68 12.12
C LEU A 211 -11.61 -14.92 11.44
N ALA A 212 -12.57 -14.00 11.56
CA ALA A 212 -13.79 -14.00 10.74
C ALA A 212 -13.41 -14.06 9.24
N MET A 213 -14.20 -14.75 8.42
CA MET A 213 -13.90 -14.98 6.99
C MET A 213 -14.28 -13.80 6.11
#